data_AF-A0A7S2YBX8-F1
#
_entry.id   AF-A0A7S2YBX8-F1
#
_cell.length_a   1.000
_cell.length_b   1.000
_cell.length_c   1.000
_cell.angle_alpha   90.00
_cell.angle_beta   90.00
_cell.angle_gamma   90.00
#
_symmetry.space_group_name_H-M   'P 1'
#
loop_
_entity.id
_entity.type
_entity.pdbx_description
1 polymer ?
#
loop_
_entity_poly.entity_id
_entity_poly.type
_entity_poly.pdbx_seq_one_letter_code
_entity_poly.pdbx_strand_id
1 'polypeptide(L)'
;LPASLVRRTWPVVCGFSLESRSWGLALVDGIKPVQFHEQAFDDLVLPQARKRLLRALITSHGQDRKGVGVDVLPGKGEGIIFLLHGPPGVGKTLTAEAVSEVLHRPLYRVSMGELGTTPESLESRLQEIFDLCLPWQALVLIDEAEMLL
;
A
#
# COMPACT_ATOMS: atom_id res chain seq x y z
N LEU A 1 -15.25 -8.76 27.74
CA LEU A 1 -15.58 -7.80 28.82
C LEU A 1 -16.94 -8.16 29.41
N PRO A 2 -17.13 -8.11 30.73
CA PRO A 2 -18.46 -8.24 31.34
C PRO A 2 -19.44 -7.24 30.71
N ALA A 3 -20.70 -7.62 30.48
CA ALA A 3 -21.71 -6.76 29.85
C ALA A 3 -21.94 -5.43 30.59
N SER A 4 -21.67 -5.41 31.90
CA SER A 4 -21.73 -4.21 32.75
C SER A 4 -20.65 -3.17 32.44
N LEU A 5 -19.52 -3.56 31.84
CA LEU A 5 -18.41 -2.66 31.49
C LEU A 5 -18.49 -2.09 30.07
N VAL A 6 -19.30 -2.69 29.19
CA VAL A 6 -19.47 -2.23 27.79
C VAL A 6 -20.04 -0.80 27.72
N ARG A 7 -20.88 -0.38 28.69
CA ARG A 7 -21.39 1.00 28.76
C ARG A 7 -20.37 2.04 29.25
N ARG A 8 -19.17 1.61 29.68
CA ARG A 8 -18.11 2.49 30.20
C ARG A 8 -16.94 2.66 29.24
N THR A 9 -16.91 1.90 28.14
CA THR A 9 -15.87 2.01 27.13
C THR A 9 -16.25 3.08 26.10
N TRP A 10 -15.29 3.93 25.75
CA TRP A 10 -15.45 4.90 24.68
C TRP A 10 -15.79 4.16 23.36
N PRO A 11 -16.91 4.45 22.70
CA PRO A 11 -17.43 3.62 21.60
C PRO A 11 -16.72 3.85 20.27
N VAL A 12 -15.66 4.67 20.26
CA VAL A 12 -14.88 4.99 19.07
C VAL A 12 -13.40 4.73 19.32
N VAL A 13 -12.66 4.50 18.25
CA VAL A 13 -11.21 4.42 18.24
C VAL A 13 -10.64 5.41 17.24
N CYS A 14 -9.43 5.90 17.49
CA CYS A 14 -8.69 6.69 16.52
C CYS A 14 -8.21 5.77 15.39
N GLY A 15 -8.43 6.15 14.15
CA GLY A 15 -7.98 5.43 12.98
C GLY A 15 -7.55 6.38 11.87
N PHE A 16 -6.67 5.89 11.00
CA PHE A 16 -6.30 6.59 9.78
C PHE A 16 -7.11 6.02 8.60
N SER A 17 -7.76 6.90 7.84
CA SER A 17 -8.44 6.53 6.61
C SER A 17 -7.46 6.68 5.45
N LEU A 18 -7.17 5.58 4.76
CA LEU A 18 -6.28 5.58 3.60
C LEU A 18 -6.91 6.26 2.37
N GLU A 19 -8.25 6.21 2.27
CA GLU A 19 -9.00 6.85 1.19
C GLU A 19 -9.04 8.37 1.36
N SER A 20 -9.42 8.85 2.56
CA SER A 20 -9.51 10.29 2.85
C SER A 20 -8.19 10.90 3.33
N ARG A 21 -7.17 10.07 3.56
CA ARG A 21 -5.80 10.43 3.98
C ARG A 21 -5.78 11.30 5.23
N SER A 22 -6.60 10.93 6.21
CA SER A 22 -6.81 11.72 7.42
C SER A 22 -7.08 10.85 8.65
N TRP A 23 -6.69 11.38 9.81
CA TRP A 23 -7.02 10.79 11.11
C TRP A 23 -8.46 11.15 11.51
N GLY A 24 -9.16 10.19 12.07
CA GLY A 24 -10.53 10.37 12.53
C GLY A 24 -10.93 9.38 13.62
N LEU A 25 -12.18 9.50 14.06
CA LEU A 25 -12.79 8.60 15.03
C LEU A 25 -13.72 7.64 14.29
N ALA A 26 -13.50 6.34 14.46
CA ALA A 26 -14.35 5.28 13.93
C ALA A 26 -15.12 4.60 15.06
N LEU A 27 -16.43 4.38 14.88
CA LEU A 27 -17.23 3.59 15.82
C LEU A 27 -16.72 2.15 15.85
N VAL A 28 -16.47 1.61 17.04
CA VAL A 28 -15.96 0.25 17.22
C VAL A 28 -16.89 -0.77 16.55
N ASP A 29 -18.21 -0.62 16.73
CA ASP A 29 -19.22 -1.50 16.11
C ASP A 29 -19.30 -1.36 14.58
N GLY A 30 -18.76 -0.26 14.03
CA GLY A 30 -18.70 -0.01 12.59
C GLY A 30 -17.46 -0.59 11.91
N ILE A 31 -16.44 -1.00 12.67
CA ILE A 31 -15.19 -1.54 12.11
C ILE A 31 -15.42 -2.98 11.66
N LYS A 32 -15.06 -3.25 10.41
CA LYS A 32 -15.15 -4.57 9.79
C LYS A 32 -13.81 -4.92 9.15
N PRO A 33 -13.48 -6.21 9.00
CA PRO A 33 -12.35 -6.63 8.18
C PRO A 33 -12.47 -6.04 6.77
N VAL A 34 -11.34 -5.60 6.20
CA VAL A 34 -11.27 -5.18 4.80
C VAL A 34 -11.64 -6.37 3.92
N GLN A 35 -12.49 -6.13 2.93
CA GLN A 35 -12.89 -7.13 1.94
C GLN A 35 -12.06 -6.94 0.68
N PHE A 36 -11.10 -7.83 0.46
CA PHE A 36 -10.25 -7.80 -0.73
C PHE A 36 -10.88 -8.57 -1.89
N HIS A 37 -10.64 -8.10 -3.10
CA HIS A 37 -11.12 -8.68 -4.35
C HIS A 37 -10.11 -9.70 -4.90
N GLU A 38 -10.25 -10.96 -4.48
CA GLU A 38 -9.33 -12.06 -4.85
C GLU A 38 -9.13 -12.24 -6.37
N GLN A 39 -10.13 -11.88 -7.18
CA GLN A 39 -10.12 -12.05 -8.64
C GLN A 39 -9.55 -10.83 -9.39
N ALA A 40 -9.25 -9.72 -8.70
CA ALA A 40 -8.86 -8.46 -9.34
C ALA A 40 -7.65 -8.59 -10.28
N PHE A 41 -6.68 -9.44 -9.93
CA PHE A 41 -5.49 -9.69 -10.75
C PHE A 41 -5.75 -10.61 -11.94
N ASP A 42 -6.73 -11.51 -11.83
CA ASP A 42 -7.12 -12.37 -12.95
C ASP A 42 -7.93 -11.56 -13.99
N ASP A 43 -8.73 -10.59 -13.54
CA ASP A 43 -9.46 -9.64 -14.38
C ASP A 43 -8.55 -8.63 -15.11
N LEU A 44 -7.34 -8.43 -14.59
CA LEU A 44 -6.41 -7.47 -15.16
C LEU A 44 -6.02 -7.85 -16.60
N VAL A 45 -6.24 -6.97 -17.57
CA VAL A 45 -5.90 -7.22 -18.97
C VAL A 45 -4.40 -6.98 -19.21
N LEU A 46 -3.58 -7.95 -18.81
CA LEU A 46 -2.13 -7.97 -19.05
C LEU A 46 -1.70 -9.24 -19.80
N PRO A 47 -0.65 -9.16 -20.65
CA PRO A 47 -0.02 -10.34 -21.22
C PRO A 47 0.38 -11.34 -20.14
N GLN A 48 0.12 -12.62 -20.38
CA GLN A 48 0.35 -13.69 -19.40
C GLN A 48 1.79 -13.75 -18.86
N ALA A 49 2.79 -13.40 -19.69
CA ALA A 49 4.17 -13.29 -19.25
C ALA A 49 4.38 -12.22 -18.14
N ARG A 50 3.71 -11.07 -18.26
CA ARG A 50 3.79 -9.99 -17.27
C ARG A 50 3.06 -10.35 -15.98
N LYS A 51 1.89 -11.01 -16.08
CA LYS A 51 1.18 -11.54 -14.91
C LYS A 51 2.04 -12.52 -14.12
N ARG A 52 2.73 -13.45 -14.80
CA ARG A 52 3.64 -14.40 -14.16
C ARG A 52 4.79 -13.70 -13.43
N LEU A 53 5.39 -12.69 -14.07
CA LEU A 53 6.49 -11.93 -13.46
C LEU A 53 6.02 -11.16 -12.22
N LEU A 54 4.89 -10.45 -12.30
CA LEU A 54 4.31 -9.76 -11.14
C LEU A 54 4.01 -10.74 -10.01
N ARG A 55 3.37 -11.88 -10.31
CA ARG A 55 3.08 -12.93 -9.31
C ARG A 55 4.35 -13.46 -8.65
N ALA A 56 5.42 -13.70 -9.40
CA ALA A 56 6.70 -14.15 -8.84
C ALA A 56 7.37 -13.11 -7.92
N LEU A 57 7.33 -11.83 -8.30
CA LEU A 57 7.83 -10.72 -7.46
C LEU A 57 7.03 -10.60 -6.17
N ILE A 58 5.71 -10.63 -6.29
CA ILE A 58 4.75 -10.60 -5.18
C ILE A 58 4.99 -11.78 -4.22
N THR A 59 5.07 -13.02 -4.71
CA THR A 59 5.23 -14.19 -3.84
C THR A 59 6.59 -14.22 -3.15
N SER A 60 7.66 -13.74 -3.80
CA SER A 60 9.01 -13.74 -3.23
C SER A 60 9.23 -12.72 -2.10
N HIS A 61 8.44 -11.66 -2.03
CA HIS A 61 8.58 -10.59 -1.03
C HIS A 61 7.32 -10.35 -0.18
N GLY A 62 6.18 -10.92 -0.57
CA GLY A 62 4.89 -10.75 0.11
C GLY A 62 4.63 -11.76 1.22
N GLN A 63 5.28 -12.94 1.18
CA GLN A 63 5.17 -13.91 2.27
C GLN A 63 6.18 -13.60 3.37
N ASP A 64 5.66 -13.38 4.58
CA ASP A 64 6.37 -13.29 5.85
C ASP A 64 7.71 -14.04 5.80
N ARG A 65 8.82 -13.31 5.66
CA ARG A 65 10.17 -13.78 6.03
C ARG A 65 10.25 -13.90 7.56
N LYS A 66 9.36 -14.68 8.17
CA LYS A 66 9.54 -15.19 9.53
C LYS A 66 10.57 -16.29 9.47
N GLY A 67 11.86 -15.93 9.33
CA GLY A 67 12.96 -16.81 9.71
C GLY A 67 14.08 -17.11 8.71
N VAL A 68 14.25 -16.37 7.61
CA VAL A 68 15.43 -16.59 6.74
C VAL A 68 16.09 -15.28 6.36
N GLY A 69 17.29 -15.09 6.91
CA GLY A 69 18.32 -14.18 6.37
C GLY A 69 18.15 -12.73 6.72
N VAL A 70 18.53 -12.37 7.94
CA VAL A 70 18.99 -11.02 8.29
C VAL A 70 20.01 -10.60 7.24
N ASP A 71 19.69 -9.57 6.45
CA ASP A 71 20.71 -8.92 5.62
C ASP A 71 21.81 -8.42 6.55
N VAL A 72 23.04 -8.83 6.26
CA VAL A 72 24.23 -8.66 7.11
C VAL A 72 24.71 -7.20 7.12
N LEU A 73 23.93 -6.28 6.52
CA LEU A 73 24.23 -4.86 6.41
C LEU A 73 22.95 -4.03 6.64
N PRO A 74 22.90 -3.14 7.66
CA PRO A 74 21.84 -2.17 7.80
C PRO A 74 21.88 -1.18 6.62
N GLY A 75 20.75 -0.98 5.92
CA GLY A 75 20.59 0.07 4.92
C GLY A 75 20.38 -0.36 3.47
N LYS A 76 20.24 -1.66 3.17
CA LYS A 76 19.88 -2.15 1.83
C LYS A 76 18.41 -2.58 1.80
N GLY A 77 17.58 -1.78 1.16
CA GLY A 77 16.12 -1.92 1.19
C GLY A 77 15.63 -3.20 0.52
N GLU A 78 14.90 -4.03 1.27
CA GLU A 78 14.13 -5.18 0.78
C GLU A 78 12.82 -4.78 0.06
N GLY A 79 12.71 -3.53 -0.38
CA GLY A 79 11.53 -3.01 -1.06
C GLY A 79 11.52 -3.38 -2.54
N ILE A 80 10.40 -3.90 -3.05
CA ILE A 80 10.18 -3.99 -4.50
C ILE A 80 9.66 -2.64 -4.98
N ILE A 81 10.34 -2.07 -5.97
CA ILE A 81 9.85 -0.95 -6.76
C ILE A 81 9.56 -1.46 -8.17
N PHE A 82 8.37 -1.18 -8.69
CA PHE A 82 8.02 -1.47 -10.08
C PHE A 82 7.50 -0.21 -10.77
N LEU A 83 7.98 0.03 -11.99
CA LEU A 83 7.55 1.13 -12.84
C LEU A 83 6.55 0.62 -13.88
N LEU A 84 5.33 1.14 -13.84
CA LEU A 84 4.31 0.88 -14.85
C LEU A 84 4.34 1.97 -15.90
N HIS A 85 4.90 1.67 -17.09
CA HIS A 85 5.01 2.63 -18.18
C HIS A 85 4.13 2.25 -19.38
N GLY A 86 3.65 3.26 -20.11
CA GLY A 86 2.84 3.08 -21.32
C GLY A 86 1.88 4.25 -21.57
N PRO A 87 1.14 4.25 -22.69
CA PRO A 87 0.17 5.30 -23.04
C PRO A 87 -0.89 5.53 -21.95
N PRO A 88 -1.55 6.70 -21.90
CA PRO A 88 -2.70 6.91 -21.02
C PRO A 88 -3.83 5.92 -21.36
N GLY A 89 -4.60 5.51 -20.34
CA GLY A 89 -5.76 4.62 -20.53
C GLY A 89 -5.47 3.12 -20.62
N VAL A 90 -4.21 2.67 -20.52
CA VAL A 90 -3.84 1.23 -20.60
C VAL A 90 -3.93 0.47 -19.27
N GLY A 91 -4.58 1.04 -18.25
CA GLY A 91 -4.80 0.37 -16.97
C GLY A 91 -3.58 0.28 -16.05
N LYS A 92 -2.63 1.23 -16.12
CA LYS A 92 -1.47 1.30 -15.21
C LYS A 92 -1.90 1.37 -13.74
N THR A 93 -2.76 2.33 -13.43
CA THR A 93 -3.35 2.50 -12.10
C THR A 93 -4.14 1.27 -11.65
N LEU A 94 -5.00 0.74 -12.52
CA LEU A 94 -5.78 -0.47 -12.26
C LEU A 94 -4.87 -1.69 -11.98
N THR A 95 -3.69 -1.74 -12.59
CA THR A 95 -2.69 -2.78 -12.31
C THR A 95 -2.18 -2.68 -10.87
N ALA A 96 -1.88 -1.47 -10.39
CA ALA A 96 -1.41 -1.28 -9.02
C ALA A 96 -2.50 -1.65 -7.99
N GLU A 97 -3.75 -1.28 -8.25
CA GLU A 97 -4.91 -1.66 -7.44
C GLU A 97 -5.12 -3.18 -7.44
N ALA A 98 -5.09 -3.84 -8.60
CA ALA A 98 -5.20 -5.29 -8.68
C ALA A 98 -4.08 -6.02 -7.93
N VAL A 99 -2.87 -5.45 -7.92
CA VAL A 99 -1.73 -6.00 -7.16
C VAL A 99 -1.93 -5.81 -5.65
N SER A 100 -2.45 -4.66 -5.19
CA SER A 100 -2.73 -4.43 -3.78
C SER A 100 -3.81 -5.37 -3.25
N GLU A 101 -4.85 -5.62 -4.06
CA GLU A 101 -5.92 -6.57 -3.76
C GLU A 101 -5.37 -8.00 -3.55
N VAL A 102 -4.52 -8.50 -4.44
CA VAL A 102 -3.93 -9.86 -4.30
C VAL A 102 -2.98 -9.97 -3.11
N LEU A 103 -2.31 -8.88 -2.75
CA LEU A 103 -1.39 -8.86 -1.62
C LEU A 103 -2.09 -8.73 -0.26
N HIS A 104 -3.41 -8.50 -0.23
CA HIS A 104 -4.15 -8.10 0.96
C HIS A 104 -3.50 -6.93 1.69
N ARG A 105 -2.95 -5.99 0.92
CA ARG A 105 -2.26 -4.81 1.41
C ARG A 105 -2.95 -3.58 0.86
N PRO A 106 -3.17 -2.54 1.67
CA PRO A 106 -3.81 -1.32 1.19
C PRO A 106 -2.94 -0.60 0.16
N LEU A 107 -3.57 0.20 -0.71
CA LEU A 107 -2.90 1.07 -1.66
C LEU A 107 -2.97 2.53 -1.20
N TYR A 108 -1.81 3.13 -0.93
CA TYR A 108 -1.67 4.54 -0.61
C TYR A 108 -1.22 5.30 -1.86
N ARG A 109 -2.10 6.14 -2.40
CA ARG A 109 -1.82 6.91 -3.62
C ARG A 109 -1.22 8.26 -3.26
N VAL A 110 -0.21 8.70 -4.00
CA VAL A 110 0.47 9.98 -3.84
C VAL A 110 0.62 10.60 -5.21
N SER A 111 0.24 11.87 -5.36
CA SER A 111 0.55 12.62 -6.58
C SER A 111 1.93 13.27 -6.48
N MET A 112 2.62 13.44 -7.61
CA MET A 112 3.92 14.11 -7.63
C MET A 112 3.89 15.53 -7.02
N GLY A 113 2.78 16.25 -7.16
CA GLY A 113 2.62 17.59 -6.58
C GLY A 113 2.67 17.62 -5.05
N GLU A 114 2.39 16.51 -4.38
CA GLU A 114 2.41 16.41 -2.90
C GLU A 114 3.82 16.19 -2.34
N LEU A 115 4.74 15.66 -3.15
CA LEU A 115 6.07 15.29 -2.70
C LEU A 115 7.01 16.50 -2.60
N GLY A 116 6.69 17.59 -3.28
CA GLY A 116 7.52 18.79 -3.33
C GLY A 116 8.39 18.87 -4.57
N THR A 117 9.07 20.00 -4.73
CA THR A 117 9.83 20.35 -5.95
C THR A 117 11.34 20.36 -5.75
N THR A 118 11.81 20.21 -4.50
CA THR A 118 13.26 20.11 -4.20
C THR A 118 13.61 18.69 -3.78
N PRO A 119 14.85 18.23 -4.01
CA PRO A 119 15.29 16.91 -3.57
C PRO A 119 15.09 16.66 -2.06
N GLU A 120 15.35 17.67 -1.22
CA GLU A 120 15.24 17.55 0.23
C GLU A 120 13.78 17.45 0.69
N SER A 121 12.88 18.20 0.06
CA SER A 121 11.45 18.12 0.36
C SER A 121 10.86 16.80 -0.11
N LEU A 122 11.24 16.32 -1.30
CA LEU A 122 10.88 15.02 -1.85
C LEU A 122 11.30 13.88 -0.91
N GLU A 123 12.57 13.87 -0.46
CA GLU A 123 13.09 12.85 0.44
C GLU A 123 12.34 12.83 1.77
N SER A 124 12.17 13.99 2.41
CA SER A 124 11.44 14.10 3.68
C SER A 124 9.99 13.64 3.56
N ARG A 125 9.30 14.02 2.47
CA ARG A 125 7.90 13.63 2.24
C ARG A 125 7.76 12.14 1.97
N LEU A 126 8.65 11.56 1.16
CA LEU A 126 8.65 10.12 0.93
C LEU A 126 8.89 9.35 2.24
N GLN A 127 9.83 9.80 3.08
CA GLN A 127 10.07 9.18 4.38
C GLN A 127 8.82 9.21 5.27
N GLU A 128 8.16 10.35 5.39
CA GLU A 128 6.90 10.48 6.14
C GLU A 128 5.80 9.53 5.62
N ILE A 129 5.67 9.40 4.30
CA ILE A 129 4.70 8.53 3.66
C ILE A 129 5.02 7.06 3.93
N PHE A 130 6.29 6.66 3.83
CA PHE A 130 6.70 5.28 4.11
C PHE A 130 6.51 4.92 5.58
N ASP A 131 6.85 5.81 6.51
CA ASP A 131 6.64 5.61 7.94
C ASP A 131 5.14 5.47 8.28
N LEU A 132 4.28 6.27 7.62
CA LEU A 132 2.83 6.13 7.73
C LEU A 132 2.33 4.80 7.17
N CYS A 133 2.84 4.34 6.04
CA CYS A 133 2.37 3.13 5.34
C CYS A 133 2.84 1.82 5.98
N LEU A 134 3.98 1.85 6.68
CA LEU A 134 4.66 0.67 7.22
C LEU A 134 3.78 -0.21 8.14
N PRO A 135 2.97 0.33 9.08
CA PRO A 135 2.15 -0.48 9.97
C PRO A 135 1.13 -1.36 9.24
N TRP A 136 0.69 -0.94 8.05
CA TRP A 136 -0.25 -1.69 7.21
C TRP A 136 0.43 -2.45 6.07
N GLN A 137 1.77 -2.38 5.97
CA GLN A 137 2.52 -2.85 4.81
C GLN A 137 1.92 -2.34 3.49
N ALA A 138 1.42 -1.09 3.48
CA ALA A 138 0.70 -0.56 2.33
C ALA A 138 1.63 -0.44 1.10
N LEU A 139 1.06 -0.68 -0.09
CA LEU A 139 1.71 -0.32 -1.34
C LEU A 139 1.60 1.19 -1.53
N VAL A 140 2.71 1.84 -1.91
CA VAL A 140 2.69 3.26 -2.25
C VAL A 140 2.68 3.39 -3.78
N LEU A 141 1.63 4.02 -4.31
CA LEU A 141 1.53 4.37 -5.72
C LEU A 141 1.88 5.84 -5.88
N ILE A 142 2.96 6.12 -6.61
CA ILE A 142 3.30 7.46 -7.07
C ILE A 142 2.72 7.65 -8.46
N ASP A 143 1.69 8.49 -8.58
CA ASP A 143 1.07 8.82 -9.86
C ASP A 143 1.88 9.92 -10.58
N GLU A 144 1.93 9.88 -11.92
CA GLU A 144 2.68 10.84 -12.77
C GLU A 144 4.19 10.87 -12.51
N ALA A 145 4.79 9.72 -12.13
CA ALA A 145 6.21 9.59 -11.82
C ALA A 145 7.15 9.91 -13.01
N GLU A 146 6.65 10.03 -14.24
CA GLU A 146 7.41 10.52 -15.40
C GLU A 146 8.04 11.90 -15.18
N MET A 147 7.53 12.72 -14.24
CA MET A 147 8.15 14.00 -13.88
C MET A 147 9.51 13.86 -13.17
N LEU A 148 9.87 12.65 -12.73
CA LEU A 148 11.14 12.36 -12.05
C LEU A 148 12.29 11.92 -12.98
N LEU A 149 11.99 11.60 -14.24
CA LEU A 149 12.93 11.04 -15.23
C LEU A 149 13.34 12.09 -16.27
#